data_AF-G4YVQ2-F1
#
_entry.id   AF-G4YVQ2-F1
#
_cell.length_a   1.000
_cell.length_b   1.000
_cell.length_c   1.000
_cell.angle_alpha   90.00
_cell.angle_beta   90.00
_cell.angle_gamma   90.00
#
_symmetry.space_group_name_H-M   'P 1'
#
loop_
_entity.id
_entity.type
_entity.pdbx_description
1 polymer ?
#
loop_
_entity_poly.entity_id
_entity_poly.type
_entity_poly.pdbx_seq_one_letter_code
_entity_poly.pdbx_strand_id
1 'polypeptide(L)'
;LLGGSVAAELNVTVQHDATYAMDLTRGPVCSGVGDLPTGAACPLQGDVAIADCHDRLATFNGTDCVARANAVCVIDAESKWGCVFPVDG
;
A
#
# COMPACT_ATOMS: atom_id res chain seq x y z
N LEU A 1 28.58 8.53 -16.48
CA LEU A 1 27.67 9.26 -15.57
C LEU A 1 26.25 9.14 -16.11
N LEU A 2 25.51 8.09 -15.77
CA LEU A 2 24.03 8.10 -15.79
C LEU A 2 23.60 7.12 -14.69
N GLY A 3 23.56 7.63 -13.46
CA GLY A 3 22.90 6.97 -12.35
C GLY A 3 21.40 7.06 -12.57
N GLY A 4 20.80 5.93 -12.92
CA GLY A 4 19.38 5.70 -12.70
C GLY A 4 19.31 4.70 -11.56
N SER A 5 19.12 5.18 -10.33
CA SER A 5 18.67 4.33 -9.24
C SER A 5 17.29 3.81 -9.67
N VAL A 6 17.24 2.61 -10.24
CA VAL A 6 15.98 1.86 -10.24
C VAL A 6 15.76 1.58 -8.76
N ALA A 7 14.98 2.42 -8.09
CA ALA A 7 14.42 2.04 -6.81
C ALA A 7 13.76 0.70 -7.08
N ALA A 8 14.23 -0.37 -6.45
CA ALA A 8 13.49 -1.60 -6.54
C ALA A 8 12.18 -1.32 -5.78
N GLU A 9 11.06 -1.52 -6.47
CA GLU A 9 9.73 -1.22 -5.98
C GLU A 9 9.08 -2.53 -5.54
N LEU A 10 8.36 -2.51 -4.43
CA LEU A 10 7.50 -3.60 -4.00
C LEU A 10 6.04 -3.23 -4.25
N ASN A 11 5.31 -4.15 -4.85
CA ASN A 11 3.88 -3.97 -5.09
C ASN A 11 3.11 -4.38 -3.84
N VAL A 12 2.30 -3.46 -3.32
CA VAL A 12 1.50 -3.67 -2.10
C VAL A 12 0.03 -3.46 -2.43
N THR A 13 -0.76 -4.53 -2.35
CA THR A 13 -2.22 -4.45 -2.45
C THR A 13 -2.78 -4.01 -1.11
N VAL A 14 -3.51 -2.89 -1.11
CA VAL A 14 -4.21 -2.40 0.07
C VAL A 14 -5.59 -3.04 0.13
N GLN A 15 -5.99 -3.54 1.30
CA GLN A 15 -7.27 -4.22 1.48
C GLN A 15 -8.43 -3.32 1.06
N HIS A 16 -9.31 -3.87 0.22
CA HIS A 16 -10.46 -3.18 -0.37
C HIS A 16 -10.12 -1.95 -1.23
N ASP A 17 -8.88 -1.83 -1.68
CA ASP A 17 -8.41 -0.74 -2.54
C ASP A 17 -7.52 -1.31 -3.67
N ALA A 18 -6.64 -0.48 -4.24
CA ALA A 18 -5.78 -0.79 -5.36
C ALA A 18 -4.41 -1.35 -4.93
N THR A 19 -3.57 -1.64 -5.94
CA THR A 19 -2.17 -2.07 -5.75
C THR A 19 -1.21 -0.92 -6.01
N TYR A 20 -0.36 -0.59 -5.04
CA TYR A 20 0.55 0.55 -5.05
C TYR A 20 2.01 0.12 -5.16
N ALA A 21 2.81 0.87 -5.90
CA ALA A 21 4.27 0.70 -5.95
C ALA A 21 4.91 1.38 -4.74
N MET A 22 5.75 0.63 -4.01
CA MET A 22 6.36 1.08 -2.78
C MET A 22 7.89 1.05 -2.87
N ASP A 23 8.54 2.18 -2.61
CA ASP A 23 10.00 2.27 -2.54
C ASP A 23 10.55 1.39 -1.39
N LEU A 24 11.53 0.53 -1.68
CA LEU A 24 12.15 -0.37 -0.70
C LEU A 24 12.82 0.32 0.50
N THR A 25 13.22 1.59 0.37
CA THR A 25 13.80 2.37 1.48
C THR A 25 12.81 2.64 2.60
N ARG A 26 11.50 2.46 2.33
CA ARG A 26 10.44 2.56 3.35
C ARG A 26 10.39 1.38 4.31
N GLY A 27 11.21 0.36 4.08
CA GLY A 27 11.33 -0.82 4.95
C GLY A 27 10.49 -2.00 4.49
N PRO A 28 10.48 -3.09 5.28
CA PRO A 28 9.81 -4.33 4.91
C PRO A 28 8.28 -4.14 4.86
N VAL A 29 7.68 -4.61 3.77
CA VAL A 29 6.23 -4.52 3.51
C VAL A 29 5.42 -5.23 4.59
N CYS A 30 4.27 -4.63 4.92
CA CYS A 30 3.23 -5.22 5.75
C CYS A 30 2.86 -6.63 5.27
N SER A 31 3.27 -7.63 6.03
CA SER A 31 3.06 -9.04 5.73
C SER A 31 3.30 -9.89 6.97
N GLY A 32 2.87 -11.14 6.94
CA GLY A 32 3.09 -12.11 8.01
C GLY A 32 1.79 -12.71 8.54
N VAL A 33 1.95 -13.71 9.42
CA VAL A 33 0.85 -14.42 10.09
C VAL A 33 1.19 -14.54 11.58
N GLY A 34 0.20 -14.34 12.45
CA GLY A 34 0.34 -14.43 13.91
C GLY A 34 0.47 -13.05 14.58
N ASP A 35 0.95 -13.05 15.82
CA ASP A 35 0.85 -11.88 16.72
C ASP A 35 1.69 -10.66 16.30
N LEU A 36 2.74 -10.87 15.50
CA LEU A 36 3.62 -9.81 15.03
C LEU A 36 3.79 -9.88 13.51
N PRO A 37 3.86 -8.73 12.82
CA PRO A 37 4.11 -8.72 11.40
C PRO A 37 5.59 -8.94 11.08
N THR A 38 5.86 -9.49 9.90
CA THR A 38 7.20 -9.60 9.31
C THR A 38 7.74 -8.23 8.88
N GLY A 39 6.85 -7.32 8.49
CA GLY A 39 7.14 -5.92 8.14
C GLY A 39 5.93 -5.04 8.39
N ALA A 40 6.09 -3.73 8.46
CA ALA A 40 4.98 -2.81 8.79
C ALA A 40 4.80 -1.68 7.77
N ALA A 41 5.61 -1.65 6.72
CA ALA A 41 5.55 -0.58 5.72
C ALA A 41 4.32 -0.75 4.81
N CYS A 42 3.60 0.34 4.61
CA CYS A 42 2.42 0.45 3.76
C CYS A 42 2.49 1.69 2.87
N PRO A 43 1.66 1.77 1.81
CA PRO A 43 1.54 2.97 0.98
C PRO A 43 1.24 4.23 1.81
N LEU A 44 1.83 5.35 1.41
CA LEU A 44 1.67 6.64 2.05
C LEU A 44 0.69 7.51 1.26
N GLN A 45 0.14 8.52 1.92
CA GLN A 45 -0.70 9.51 1.26
C GLN A 45 0.01 10.10 0.04
N GLY A 46 -0.69 10.16 -1.09
CA GLY A 46 -0.16 10.66 -2.36
C GLY A 46 0.50 9.59 -3.24
N ASP A 47 0.75 8.37 -2.74
CA ASP A 47 1.18 7.26 -3.59
C ASP A 47 0.10 6.97 -4.65
N VAL A 48 0.56 6.70 -5.89
CA VAL A 48 -0.33 6.40 -7.02
C VAL A 48 -0.36 4.90 -7.25
N ALA A 49 -1.57 4.33 -7.40
CA ALA A 49 -1.74 2.92 -7.70
C ALA A 49 -1.20 2.59 -9.10
N ILE A 50 -0.59 1.41 -9.22
CA ILE A 50 -0.05 0.90 -10.48
C ILE A 50 -0.90 -0.23 -11.08
N ALA A 51 -1.84 -0.78 -10.31
CA ALA A 51 -2.74 -1.84 -10.73
C ALA A 51 -4.04 -1.84 -9.91
N ASP A 52 -5.05 -2.55 -10.43
CA ASP A 52 -6.36 -2.75 -9.79
C ASP A 52 -7.16 -1.47 -9.51
N CYS A 53 -6.78 -0.35 -10.11
CA CYS A 53 -7.50 0.91 -9.98
C CYS A 53 -8.80 0.92 -10.81
N HIS A 54 -9.91 1.32 -10.20
CA HIS A 54 -11.19 1.51 -10.87
C HIS A 54 -12.09 2.53 -10.16
N ASP A 55 -13.12 3.01 -10.87
CA ASP A 55 -14.00 4.11 -10.46
C ASP A 55 -14.78 3.90 -9.15
N ARG A 56 -15.02 2.66 -8.73
CA ARG A 56 -15.67 2.33 -7.45
C ARG A 56 -14.77 2.42 -6.22
N LEU A 57 -13.47 2.63 -6.39
CA LEU A 57 -12.55 2.78 -5.26
C LEU A 57 -12.63 4.18 -4.69
N ALA A 58 -12.55 4.26 -3.37
CA ALA A 58 -12.59 5.55 -2.69
C ALA A 58 -11.38 6.42 -3.11
N THR A 59 -10.22 5.82 -3.31
CA THR A 59 -9.00 6.51 -3.75
C THR A 59 -9.04 7.01 -5.20
N PHE A 60 -10.05 6.67 -5.99
CA PHE A 60 -10.18 7.12 -7.38
C PHE A 60 -10.54 8.61 -7.47
N ASN A 61 -9.72 9.38 -8.17
CA ASN A 61 -9.87 10.84 -8.31
C ASN A 61 -10.51 11.29 -9.64
N GLY A 62 -11.01 10.34 -10.43
CA GLY A 62 -11.53 10.58 -11.79
C GLY A 62 -10.62 10.07 -12.90
N THR A 63 -9.33 9.87 -12.62
CA THR A 63 -8.34 9.36 -13.58
C THR A 63 -7.51 8.23 -12.99
N ASP A 64 -6.98 8.45 -11.79
CA ASP A 64 -6.06 7.54 -11.10
C ASP A 64 -6.57 7.23 -9.69
N CYS A 65 -6.02 6.19 -9.07
CA CYS A 65 -6.23 5.90 -7.65
C CYS A 65 -5.04 6.42 -6.87
N VAL A 66 -5.27 7.45 -6.07
CA VAL A 66 -4.25 8.12 -5.26
C VAL A 66 -4.59 7.91 -3.80
N ALA A 67 -3.61 7.39 -3.05
CA ALA A 67 -3.75 7.13 -1.62
C ALA A 67 -4.18 8.41 -0.89
N ARG A 68 -5.37 8.40 -0.28
CA ARG A 68 -5.94 9.59 0.37
C ARG A 68 -5.39 9.82 1.78
N ALA A 69 -4.84 8.78 2.39
CA ALA A 69 -4.20 8.81 3.70
C ALA A 69 -3.04 7.80 3.73
N ASN A 70 -2.25 7.81 4.80
CA ASN A 70 -1.28 6.74 5.04
C ASN A 70 -2.03 5.45 5.36
N ALA A 71 -1.75 4.37 4.64
CA ALA A 71 -2.27 3.06 5.00
C ALA A 71 -1.60 2.57 6.29
N VAL A 72 -2.34 1.80 7.07
CA VAL A 72 -1.90 1.20 8.32
C VAL A 72 -1.81 -0.31 8.17
N CYS A 73 -0.73 -0.88 8.71
CA CYS A 73 -0.55 -2.33 8.75
C CYS A 73 -1.40 -2.90 9.88
N VAL A 74 -2.41 -3.69 9.54
CA VAL A 74 -3.39 -4.26 10.47
C VAL A 74 -3.45 -5.77 10.32
N ILE A 75 -3.87 -6.45 11.38
CA ILE A 75 -4.11 -7.89 11.38
C ILE A 75 -5.60 -8.18 11.13
N ASP A 76 -5.90 -9.14 10.27
CA ASP A 76 -7.27 -9.59 10.00
C ASP A 76 -7.73 -10.70 10.98
N ALA A 77 -8.98 -11.15 10.81
CA ALA A 77 -9.56 -12.21 11.64
C ALA A 77 -8.91 -13.60 11.44
N GLU A 78 -8.12 -13.77 10.39
CA GLU A 78 -7.34 -14.98 10.08
C GLU A 78 -5.88 -14.86 10.56
N SER A 79 -5.60 -13.85 11.38
CA SER A 79 -4.27 -13.51 11.87
C SER A 79 -3.25 -13.17 10.78
N LYS A 80 -3.69 -12.66 9.62
CA LYS A 80 -2.81 -12.21 8.53
C LYS A 80 -2.65 -10.70 8.56
N TRP A 81 -1.44 -10.22 8.31
CA TRP A 81 -1.14 -8.80 8.25
C TRP A 81 -1.30 -8.25 6.82
N GLY A 82 -1.96 -7.10 6.71
CA GLY A 82 -2.16 -6.40 5.45
C GLY A 82 -2.36 -4.90 5.63
N CYS A 83 -2.10 -4.12 4.58
CA CYS A 83 -2.32 -2.68 4.60
C CYS A 83 -3.80 -2.38 4.41
N VAL A 84 -4.32 -1.40 5.15
CA VAL A 84 -5.66 -0.83 4.91
C VAL A 84 -5.61 0.68 5.01
N PHE A 85 -6.38 1.39 4.19
CA PHE A 85 -6.57 2.83 4.41
C PHE A 85 -7.52 3.06 5.58
N PRO A 86 -7.27 4.05 6.45
CA PRO A 86 -8.26 4.46 7.45
C PRO A 86 -9.51 4.95 6.72
N VAL A 87 -10.69 4.64 7.27
CA VAL A 87 -11.92 5.25 6.79
C VAL A 87 -11.86 6.75 7.10
N ASP A 88 -11.97 7.58 6.06
CA ASP A 88 -12.14 9.02 6.24
C ASP A 88 -13.48 9.21 6.99
N GLY A 89 -13.41 9.82 8.18
CA GLY A 89 -14.57 10.05 9.07
C GLY A 89 -15.52 11.13 8.58
#